data_AF-A0A559K0J0-F1
#
_entry.id   AF-A0A559K0J0-F1
#
_cell.length_a   1.000
_cell.length_b   1.000
_cell.length_c   1.000
_cell.angle_alpha   90.00
_cell.angle_beta   90.00
_cell.angle_gamma   90.00
#
_symmetry.space_group_name_H-M   'P 1'
#
loop_
_entity.id
_entity.type
_entity.pdbx_description
1 polymer ?
#
loop_
_entity_poly.entity_id
_entity_poly.type
_entity_poly.pdbx_seq_one_letter_code
_entity_poly.pdbx_strand_id
1 'polypeptide(L)' 'MAVGFKERLKDLRIDTGLTQEKLSDQFVIPDSTIRRYETNRNMPKRSRIFSE' A
#
# COMPACT_ATOMS: atom_id res chain seq x y z
N MET A 1 -4.41 -11.79 16.60
CA MET A 1 -5.26 -11.33 15.49
C MET A 1 -4.35 -11.05 14.30
N ALA A 2 -4.57 -11.68 13.15
CA ALA A 2 -3.74 -11.41 11.96
C ALA A 2 -4.04 -10.00 11.44
N VAL A 3 -3.03 -9.13 11.43
CA VAL A 3 -3.13 -7.80 10.81
C VAL A 3 -3.18 -8.02 9.30
N GLY A 4 -4.24 -7.55 8.64
CA GLY A 4 -4.39 -7.68 7.20
C GLY A 4 -3.39 -6.81 6.43
N PHE A 5 -3.17 -7.12 5.15
CA PHE A 5 -2.28 -6.34 4.29
C PHE A 5 -2.63 -4.85 4.27
N LYS A 6 -3.92 -4.53 4.21
CA LYS A 6 -4.45 -3.16 4.24
C LYS A 6 -3.95 -2.41 5.47
N GLU A 7 -4.17 -3.00 6.64
CA GLU A 7 -3.81 -2.40 7.93
C GLU A 7 -2.29 -2.25 8.01
N ARG A 8 -1.53 -3.29 7.64
CA ARG A 8 -0.08 -3.26 7.67
C ARG A 8 0.53 -2.22 6.75
N LEU A 9 0.00 -2.07 5.53
CA LEU A 9 0.47 -1.06 4.58
C LEU A 9 0.27 0.36 5.14
N LYS A 10 -0.93 0.62 5.67
CA LYS A 10 -1.29 1.92 6.24
C LYS A 10 -0.42 2.26 7.45
N ASP A 11 -0.19 1.30 8.34
CA ASP A 11 0.63 1.50 9.53
C ASP A 11 2.07 1.84 9.15
N LEU A 12 2.69 1.05 8.26
CA LEU A 12 4.06 1.33 7.79
C LEU A 12 4.18 2.69 7.09
N ARG A 13 3.18 3.11 6.32
CA ARG A 13 3.16 4.42 5.68
C ARG A 13 3.12 5.56 6.72
N ILE A 14 2.33 5.40 7.77
CA ILE A 14 2.23 6.40 8.85
C ILE A 14 3.51 6.43 9.68
N ASP A 15 4.05 5.26 10.04
CA ASP A 15 5.29 5.12 10.82
C ASP A 15 6.51 5.74 10.10
N THR A 16 6.48 5.74 8.77
CA THR A 16 7.51 6.36 7.91
C THR A 16 7.22 7.84 7.58
N GLY A 17 6.12 8.41 8.08
CA GLY A 17 5.78 9.83 7.87
C GLY A 17 5.36 10.17 6.44
N LEU A 18 4.92 9.19 5.65
CA LEU A 18 4.54 9.36 4.25
C LEU A 18 3.05 9.65 4.09
N THR A 19 2.70 10.55 3.17
CA THR A 19 1.32 10.64 2.66
C THR A 19 1.07 9.55 1.62
N GLN A 20 -0.19 9.30 1.25
CA GLN A 20 -0.50 8.33 0.18
C GLN A 20 0.13 8.74 -1.16
N GLU A 21 0.16 10.05 -1.45
CA GLU A 21 0.82 10.66 -2.61
C GLU A 21 2.33 10.41 -2.59
N LYS A 22 3.02 10.71 -1.46
CA LYS A 22 4.46 10.44 -1.35
C LYS A 22 4.82 8.96 -1.49
N LEU A 23 3.97 8.07 -0.97
CA LEU A 23 4.14 6.63 -1.14
C LEU A 23 3.94 6.21 -2.61
N SER A 24 2.96 6.79 -3.28
CA SER A 24 2.71 6.57 -4.72
C SER A 24 3.92 6.99 -5.56
N ASP A 25 4.45 8.19 -5.33
CA ASP A 25 5.61 8.73 -6.04
C ASP A 25 6.85 7.88 -5.84
N GLN A 26 7.13 7.49 -4.59
CA GLN A 26 8.34 6.73 -4.24
C GLN A 26 8.37 5.33 -4.86
N PHE A 27 7.21 4.68 -4.99
CA PHE A 27 7.11 3.31 -5.49
C PHE A 27 6.58 3.22 -6.94
N VAL A 28 6.32 4.37 -7.57
CA VAL A 28 5.75 4.46 -8.93
C VAL A 28 4.45 3.65 -9.04
N ILE A 29 3.61 3.72 -8.00
CA ILE A 29 2.31 3.05 -7.92
C ILE A 29 1.23 4.12 -7.92
N PRO A 30 0.25 4.11 -8.84
CA PRO A 30 -0.78 5.17 -8.88
C PRO A 30 -1.48 5.40 -7.54
N ASP A 31 -1.74 6.67 -7.18
CA ASP A 31 -2.45 7.08 -5.96
C ASP A 31 -3.76 6.30 -5.74
N SER A 32 -4.52 6.09 -6.81
CA SER A 32 -5.76 5.32 -6.79
C SER A 32 -5.56 3.88 -6.34
N THR A 33 -4.41 3.29 -6.63
CA THR A 33 -4.01 1.94 -6.20
C THR A 33 -3.62 1.94 -4.73
N ILE A 34 -2.81 2.89 -4.27
CA ILE A 34 -2.46 3.04 -2.84
C ILE A 34 -3.72 3.23 -2.00
N ARG A 35 -4.60 4.17 -2.40
CA ARG A 35 -5.88 4.40 -1.75
C ARG A 35 -6.73 3.12 -1.73
N ARG A 36 -6.77 2.34 -2.81
CA ARG A 36 -7.52 1.08 -2.87
C ARG A 36 -6.96 0.03 -1.91
N TYR A 37 -5.64 -0.08 -1.78
CA TYR A 37 -4.99 -0.98 -0.82
C TYR A 37 -5.27 -0.60 0.63
N GLU A 38 -5.32 0.69 0.95
CA GLU A 38 -5.58 1.16 2.32
C GLU A 38 -7.06 1.29 2.70
N THR A 39 -7.99 1.11 1.75
CA THR A 39 -9.44 1.23 2.00
C THR A 39 -10.19 -0.07 1.83
N ASN A 40 -9.87 -0.84 0.78
CA ASN A 40 -10.55 -2.10 0.45
C ASN A 40 -9.75 -3.32 0.90
N ARG A 41 -10.43 -4.47 1.05
CA ARG A 41 -9.75 -5.78 1.30
C ARG A 41 -9.08 -6.36 0.05
N ASN A 42 -8.82 -5.55 -0.97
CA ASN A 42 -8.24 -6.02 -2.22
C ASN A 42 -6.73 -6.17 -2.05
N MET A 43 -6.27 -7.42 -2.05
CA MET A 43 -4.86 -7.74 -2.13
C MET A 43 -4.28 -7.25 -3.45
N PRO A 44 -3.01 -6.79 -3.46
CA PRO A 44 -2.29 -6.58 -4.71
C PRO A 44 -2.25 -7.89 -5.51
N LYS A 45 -2.25 -7.79 -6.84
CA LYS A 45 -1.91 -8.93 -7.68
C LYS A 45 -0.46 -9.35 -7.35
N ARG A 46 -0.17 -10.64 -7.35
CA ARG A 46 1.18 -11.18 -7.08
C ARG A 46 2.27 -10.47 -7.90
N SER A 47 1.98 -10.17 -9.17
CA SER A 47 2.88 -9.47 -10.10
C SER A 47 3.24 -8.03 -9.68
N ARG A 48 2.61 -7.47 -8.65
CA ARG A 48 2.91 -6.14 -8.09
C ARG A 48 3.63 -6.20 -6.74
N ILE A 49 3.75 -7.38 -6.15
CA ILE A 49 4.42 -7.60 -4.86
C ILE A 49 5.83 -8.14 -5.10
N PHE A 50 6.00 -8.93 -6.17
CA PHE A 50 7.27 -9.52 -6.56
C PHE A 50 7.62 -9.01 -7.95
N SER A 51 8.74 -8.32 -8.07
CA SER A 51 9.51 -8.26 -9.32
C SER A 51 10.34 -9.55 -9.38
N GLU A 52 10.07 -10.40 -10.36
CA GLU A 52 11.00 -11.48 -10.74
C GLU A 52 12.28 -10.88 -11.36
#